data_AF-H5WLJ6-F1
#
_entry.id   AF-H5WLJ6-F1
#
_cell.length_a   1.000
_cell.length_b   1.000
_cell.length_c   1.000
_cell.angle_alpha   90.00
_cell.angle_beta   90.00
_cell.angle_gamma   90.00
#
_symmetry.space_group_name_H-M   'P 1'
#
loop_
_entity.id
_entity.type
_entity.pdbx_description
1 polymer ?
#
loop_
_entity_poly.entity_id
_entity_poly.type
_entity_poly.pdbx_seq_one_letter_code
_entity_poly.pdbx_strand_id
1 'polypeptide(L)'
;MQRGILVLAIAAFGALTAVAVWQHGFVGIFAWQLQNSAGLQVLCDLILALCLVLIWLWRDAKSSGRNPMPWVVFTLVAGSFGPLLYLLTQPKRS
;
A
#
# COMPACT_ATOMS: atom_id res chain seq x y z
N MET A 1 -10.03 -0.28 -18.58
CA MET A 1 -8.61 -0.68 -18.53
C MET A 1 -8.00 -0.51 -17.14
N GLN A 2 -8.06 0.67 -16.50
CA GLN A 2 -7.45 0.92 -15.17
C GLN A 2 -7.88 -0.05 -14.05
N ARG A 3 -9.17 -0.41 -13.95
CA ARG A 3 -9.65 -1.35 -12.92
C ARG A 3 -9.06 -2.76 -13.06
N GLY A 4 -8.85 -3.25 -14.28
CA GLY A 4 -8.27 -4.58 -14.50
C GLY A 4 -6.81 -4.64 -14.04
N ILE A 5 -6.04 -3.58 -14.31
CA ILE A 5 -4.65 -3.45 -13.87
C ILE A 5 -4.58 -3.39 -12.33
N LEU A 6 -5.47 -2.63 -11.69
CA LEU A 6 -5.54 -2.56 -10.23
C LEU A 6 -5.84 -3.92 -9.59
N VAL A 7 -6.82 -4.66 -10.12
CA VAL A 7 -7.16 -5.99 -9.63
C VAL A 7 -6.00 -6.96 -9.81
N LEU A 8 -5.34 -6.94 -10.98
CA LEU A 8 -4.18 -7.77 -11.23
C LEU A 8 -3.01 -7.44 -10.29
N ALA A 9 -2.74 -6.14 -10.07
CA ALA A 9 -1.71 -5.69 -9.15
C ALA A 9 -1.99 -6.14 -7.70
N ILE A 10 -3.23 -5.97 -7.23
CA ILE A 10 -3.65 -6.43 -5.89
C ILE A 10 -3.51 -7.95 -5.78
N ALA A 11 -3.94 -8.71 -6.78
CA ALA A 11 -3.86 -10.17 -6.77
C ALA A 11 -2.41 -10.67 -6.78
N ALA A 12 -1.57 -10.14 -7.67
CA ALA A 12 -0.16 -10.51 -7.78
C ALA A 12 0.63 -10.13 -6.52
N PHE A 13 0.46 -8.90 -6.03
CA PHE A 13 1.12 -8.42 -4.81
C PHE A 13 0.59 -9.15 -3.56
N GLY A 14 -0.70 -9.44 -3.51
CA GLY A 14 -1.34 -10.26 -2.49
C GLY A 14 -0.78 -11.66 -2.43
N ALA A 15 -0.64 -12.33 -3.58
CA ALA A 15 -0.03 -13.66 -3.68
C ALA A 15 1.42 -13.65 -3.21
N LEU A 16 2.23 -12.68 -3.66
CA LEU A 16 3.61 -12.53 -3.22
C LEU A 16 3.71 -12.29 -1.71
N THR A 17 2.86 -11.42 -1.16
CA THR A 17 2.80 -11.14 0.27
C THR A 17 2.41 -12.38 1.06
N ALA A 18 1.42 -13.15 0.59
CA ALA A 18 1.00 -14.39 1.24
C ALA A 18 2.14 -15.43 1.28
N VAL A 19 2.87 -15.60 0.17
CA VAL A 19 4.04 -16.50 0.11
C VAL A 19 5.14 -16.02 1.06
N ALA A 20 5.45 -14.73 1.07
CA ALA A 20 6.48 -14.18 1.96
C ALA A 20 6.10 -14.34 3.45
N VAL A 21 4.85 -14.07 3.82
CA VAL A 21 4.34 -14.29 5.18
C VAL A 21 4.34 -15.77 5.54
N TRP A 22 4.01 -16.66 4.62
CA TRP A 22 4.06 -18.11 4.84
C TRP A 22 5.49 -18.61 5.11
N GLN A 23 6.49 -18.09 4.39
CA GLN A 23 7.88 -18.54 4.49
C GLN A 23 8.66 -17.88 5.63
N HIS A 24 8.42 -16.60 5.89
CA HIS A 24 9.25 -15.80 6.80
C HIS A 24 8.48 -15.15 7.95
N GLY A 25 7.15 -15.29 7.96
CA GLY A 25 6.28 -14.57 8.90
C GLY A 25 6.20 -13.07 8.59
N PHE A 26 5.20 -12.39 9.16
CA PHE A 26 5.02 -10.95 8.95
C PHE A 26 6.22 -10.13 9.44
N VAL A 27 6.78 -10.47 10.60
CA VAL A 27 7.94 -9.77 11.18
C VAL A 27 9.22 -10.06 10.39
N GLY A 28 9.37 -11.28 9.84
CA GLY A 28 10.58 -11.65 9.09
C GLY A 28 10.79 -10.80 7.85
N ILE A 29 9.71 -10.34 7.21
CA ILE A 29 9.78 -9.43 6.06
C ILE A 29 10.54 -8.14 6.42
N PHE A 30 10.27 -7.57 7.60
CA PHE A 30 10.96 -6.37 8.09
C PHE A 30 12.35 -6.69 8.63
N ALA A 31 12.50 -7.81 9.34
CA ALA A 31 13.78 -8.23 9.91
C ALA A 31 14.88 -8.32 8.83
N TRP A 32 14.56 -8.86 7.65
CA TRP A 32 15.50 -8.90 6.51
C TRP A 32 15.95 -7.52 6.05
N GLN A 33 15.07 -6.52 6.04
CA GLN A 33 15.45 -5.17 5.58
C GLN A 33 16.28 -4.42 6.62
N LEU A 34 16.13 -4.75 7.90
CA LEU A 34 16.90 -4.14 8.98
C LEU A 34 18.33 -4.69 9.10
N GLN A 35 18.67 -5.79 8.41
CA GLN A 35 19.98 -6.43 8.53
C GLN A 35 21.14 -5.65 7.89
N ASN A 36 20.87 -4.80 6.90
CA ASN A 36 21.92 -4.07 6.19
C ASN A 36 21.46 -2.69 5.72
N SER A 37 22.42 -1.82 5.38
CA SER A 37 22.16 -0.44 4.96
C SER A 37 21.37 -0.31 3.66
N ALA A 38 21.50 -1.26 2.73
CA ALA A 38 20.71 -1.27 1.49
C ALA A 38 19.24 -1.61 1.77
N GLY A 39 18.97 -2.62 2.60
CA GLY A 39 17.61 -2.96 3.05
C GLY A 39 16.95 -1.80 3.80
N LEU A 40 17.70 -1.13 4.68
CA LEU A 40 17.26 0.06 5.40
C LEU A 40 16.92 1.20 4.44
N GLN A 41 17.75 1.42 3.41
CA GLN A 41 17.50 2.45 2.40
C GLN A 41 16.17 2.18 1.66
N VAL A 42 15.92 0.95 1.23
CA VAL A 42 14.67 0.57 0.54
C VAL A 42 13.46 0.69 1.48
N LEU A 43 13.61 0.31 2.75
CA LEU A 43 12.54 0.47 3.75
C LEU A 43 12.20 1.95 3.98
N CYS A 44 13.21 2.82 4.09
CA CYS A 44 13.01 4.26 4.20
C CYS A 44 12.34 4.84 2.95
N ASP A 45 12.74 4.41 1.76
CA ASP A 45 12.11 4.82 0.50
C ASP A 45 10.63 4.42 0.46
N LEU A 46 10.32 3.18 0.86
CA LEU A 46 8.94 2.70 0.98
C LEU A 46 8.12 3.57 1.95
N ILE A 47 8.66 3.90 3.12
CA ILE A 47 7.98 4.75 4.11
C ILE A 47 7.71 6.14 3.51
N LEU A 48 8.71 6.75 2.85
CA LEU A 48 8.54 8.06 2.22
C LEU A 48 7.51 8.01 1.09
N ALA A 49 7.55 6.99 0.24
CA ALA A 49 6.57 6.77 -0.81
C ALA A 49 5.15 6.63 -0.24
N LEU A 50 4.98 5.85 0.83
CA LEU A 50 3.68 5.70 1.50
C LEU A 50 3.21 7.03 2.12
N CYS A 51 4.09 7.80 2.75
CA CYS A 51 3.76 9.13 3.27
C CYS A 51 3.28 10.09 2.17
N LEU A 52 3.97 10.13 1.03
CA LEU A 52 3.56 10.96 -0.11
C LEU A 52 2.18 10.52 -0.66
N VAL A 53 1.97 9.21 -0.80
CA VAL A 53 0.70 8.64 -1.25
C VAL A 53 -0.42 8.94 -0.25
N LEU A 54 -0.16 8.85 1.06
CA LEU A 54 -1.13 9.18 2.10
C LEU A 54 -1.51 10.66 2.07
N ILE A 55 -0.56 11.57 1.88
CA ILE A 55 -0.83 13.00 1.73
C ILE A 55 -1.73 13.26 0.51
N TRP A 56 -1.43 12.62 -0.62
CA TRP A 56 -2.26 12.70 -1.82
C TRP A 56 -3.67 12.13 -1.58
N LEU A 57 -3.75 10.92 -1.02
CA LEU A 57 -5.01 10.23 -0.72
C LEU A 57 -5.89 11.05 0.21
N TRP A 58 -5.29 11.68 1.23
CA TRP A 58 -6.01 12.52 2.16
C TRP A 58 -6.66 13.71 1.46
N ARG A 59 -5.89 14.40 0.61
CA ARG A 59 -6.38 15.56 -0.15
C ARG A 59 -7.46 15.15 -1.15
N ASP A 60 -7.28 14.03 -1.83
CA ASP A 60 -8.21 13.50 -2.83
C ASP A 60 -9.52 12.99 -2.22
N ALA A 61 -9.44 12.29 -1.09
CA ALA A 61 -10.63 11.82 -0.38
C ALA A 61 -11.45 13.00 0.16
N LYS A 62 -10.77 14.00 0.74
CA LYS A 62 -11.44 15.20 1.28
C LYS A 62 -12.08 16.03 0.17
N SER A 63 -11.44 16.19 -0.99
CA SER A 63 -12.02 16.89 -2.13
C SER A 63 -13.20 16.13 -2.76
N SER A 64 -13.20 14.80 -2.64
CA SER A 64 -14.27 13.92 -3.12
C SER A 64 -15.39 13.69 -2.08
N GLY A 65 -15.35 14.34 -0.92
CA GLY A 65 -16.34 14.17 0.16
C GLY A 65 -16.30 12.81 0.87
N ARG A 66 -15.23 12.03 0.70
CA ARG A 66 -15.04 10.72 1.34
C ARG A 66 -14.19 10.84 2.60
N ASN A 67 -14.45 10.02 3.61
CA ASN A 67 -13.60 9.94 4.79
C ASN A 67 -12.27 9.23 4.44
N PRO A 68 -11.09 9.87 4.59
CA PRO A 68 -9.79 9.25 4.30
C PRO A 68 -9.37 8.21 5.35
N MET A 69 -9.86 8.30 6.59
CA MET A 69 -9.34 7.53 7.72
C MET A 69 -9.29 6.01 7.52
N PRO A 70 -10.32 5.35 6.96
CA PRO A 70 -10.27 3.90 6.75
C PRO A 70 -9.10 3.49 5.86
N TRP A 71 -8.83 4.27 4.82
CA TRP A 71 -7.76 4.01 3.87
C TRP A 71 -6.38 4.31 4.46
N VAL A 72 -6.27 5.37 5.27
CA VAL A 72 -5.02 5.71 5.98
C VAL A 72 -4.65 4.57 6.94
N VAL A 73 -5.58 4.12 7.77
CA VAL A 73 -5.35 3.02 8.72
C VAL A 73 -4.98 1.74 7.98
N PHE A 74 -5.68 1.42 6.89
CA PHE A 74 -5.35 0.24 6.09
C PHE A 74 -3.96 0.33 5.43
N THR A 75 -3.56 1.52 4.98
CA THR A 75 -2.22 1.77 4.42
C THR A 75 -1.12 1.60 5.46
N LEU A 76 -1.38 1.98 6.72
CA LEU A 76 -0.39 1.81 7.80
C LEU A 76 -0.16 0.34 8.16
N VAL A 77 -1.20 -0.49 8.09
CA VAL A 77 -1.11 -1.92 8.44
C VAL A 77 -0.66 -2.76 7.26
N ALA A 78 -1.19 -2.47 6.07
CA ALA A 78 -1.02 -3.29 4.88
C ALA A 78 -0.14 -2.61 3.80
N GLY A 79 0.47 -1.46 4.08
CA GLY A 79 1.28 -0.73 3.10
C GLY A 79 0.46 -0.33 1.87
N SER A 80 0.96 -0.68 0.67
CA SER A 80 0.38 -0.25 -0.60
C SER A 80 -1.02 -0.83 -0.91
N PHE A 81 -1.54 -1.79 -0.13
CA PHE A 81 -2.92 -2.27 -0.32
C PHE A 81 -3.96 -1.18 -0.05
N GLY A 82 -3.73 -0.25 0.88
CA GLY A 82 -4.67 0.82 1.21
C GLY A 82 -4.96 1.75 0.02
N PRO A 83 -3.93 2.34 -0.62
CA PRO A 83 -4.11 3.20 -1.78
C PRO A 83 -4.67 2.44 -3.00
N LEU A 84 -4.28 1.18 -3.20
CA LEU A 84 -4.80 0.34 -4.29
C LEU A 84 -6.31 0.09 -4.14
N LEU A 85 -6.77 -0.24 -2.94
CA LEU A 85 -8.19 -0.41 -2.65
C LEU A 85 -8.96 0.92 -2.69
N TYR A 86 -8.33 2.01 -2.25
CA TYR A 86 -8.90 3.35 -2.37
C TYR A 86 -9.22 3.67 -3.84
N LEU A 87 -8.25 3.51 -4.74
CA LEU A 87 -8.39 3.69 -6.18
C LEU A 87 -9.45 2.77 -6.79
N LEU A 88 -9.50 1.51 -6.36
CA LEU A 88 -10.49 0.55 -6.87
C LEU A 88 -11.93 0.95 -6.49
N THR A 89 -12.12 1.50 -5.29
CA THR A 89 -13.42 1.95 -4.78
C THR A 89 -13.79 3.38 -5.16
N GLN A 90 -12.91 4.11 -5.86
CA GLN A 90 -13.28 5.43 -6.37
C GLN A 90 -14.44 5.31 -7.37
N PRO A 91 -15.48 6.16 -7.25
CA PRO A 91 -16.49 6.31 -8.29
C PRO A 91 -15.81 6.71 -9.60
N LYS A 92 -16.26 6.16 -10.74
CA LYS A 92 -15.79 6.65 -12.05
C LYS A 92 -16.10 8.15 -12.11
N ARG A 93 -15.08 9.00 -12.24
CA ARG A 93 -15.30 10.37 -12.73
C ARG A 93 -15.86 10.24 -14.15
N SER A 94 -17.13 10.58 -14.32
CA SER A 94 -17.81 10.72 -15.61
C SER A 94 -17.32 11.96 -16.34
#